data_AF-A0A7W2YIZ6-F1
#
_entry.id   AF-A0A7W2YIZ6-F1
#
_cell.length_a   1.000
_cell.length_b   1.000
_cell.length_c   1.000
_cell.angle_alpha   90.00
_cell.angle_beta   90.00
_cell.angle_gamma   90.00
#
_symmetry.space_group_name_H-M   'P 1'
#
loop_
_entity.id
_entity.type
_entity.pdbx_description
1 polymer ?
#
loop_
_entity_poly.entity_id
_entity_poly.type
_entity_poly.pdbx_seq_one_letter_code
_entity_poly.pdbx_strand_id
1 'polypeptide(L)'
;MLDTGRIENNEVRRSQRVLAMVHELHKQGYQRLAIFSGMAPSGAYWRCQVLPYDSIFRSPDNVLKVYASDGVEVAEYSSGESNNYFGWTDAKSDTARQLAGKFVERFPRLSTAGLGECFPYSGWFNLMLGRSERGDLPVMFSDDGLDGTDCRGSETGLPISLPPHHTSRIQNGILLSRQSISRQFVEENDWHTAYQPLVDKMGQDLRKGTPVIAPQYPLPHDVNRDNSYHDLLFQVGAYWEGAIYYLITILRYDSPEHFLSDYLTENLSKGKEWDLFKIIWDDRGQLSLLLAYFCRIVLQENYLPGQDHMGVARKEQVARWLQDFETSHERPLLYPNPYYGGGNPLHLGCVNARFCN
;
A
#
# COMPACT_ATOMS: atom_id res chain seq x y z
N MET A 1 40.32 -1.32 17.47
CA MET A 1 41.39 -1.18 16.47
C MET A 1 40.82 -0.48 15.26
N LEU A 2 41.33 0.71 14.93
CA LEU A 2 41.06 1.43 13.68
C LEU A 2 42.42 1.94 13.21
N ASP A 3 43.09 1.21 12.31
CA ASP A 3 44.38 1.68 11.76
C ASP A 3 44.38 1.78 10.22
N THR A 4 43.28 1.44 9.55
CA THR A 4 43.19 1.57 8.07
C THR A 4 41.84 2.04 7.52
N GLY A 5 40.82 2.26 8.37
CA GLY A 5 39.46 2.55 7.90
C GLY A 5 38.81 1.42 7.09
N ARG A 6 39.44 0.25 7.02
CA ARG A 6 38.98 -0.91 6.24
C ARG A 6 38.34 -1.94 7.17
N ILE A 7 37.17 -2.43 6.77
CA ILE A 7 36.50 -3.54 7.48
C ILE A 7 37.33 -4.82 7.30
N GLU A 8 37.91 -5.30 8.39
CA GLU A 8 38.76 -6.51 8.41
C GLU A 8 37.92 -7.79 8.30
N ASN A 9 36.76 -7.83 8.96
CA ASN A 9 35.84 -8.96 8.90
C ASN A 9 35.23 -9.08 7.47
N ASN A 10 35.51 -10.21 6.81
CA ASN A 10 35.05 -10.47 5.44
C ASN A 10 33.52 -10.52 5.33
N GLU A 11 32.82 -11.04 6.33
CA GLU A 11 31.36 -11.15 6.35
C GLU A 11 30.73 -9.77 6.47
N VAL A 12 31.21 -8.97 7.44
CA VAL A 12 30.77 -7.58 7.62
C VAL A 12 31.01 -6.76 6.35
N ARG A 13 32.16 -6.93 5.70
CA ARG A 13 32.47 -6.24 4.43
C ARG A 13 31.52 -6.65 3.30
N ARG A 14 31.10 -7.92 3.25
CA ARG A 14 30.14 -8.40 2.24
C ARG A 14 28.73 -7.90 2.53
N SER A 15 28.32 -7.90 3.79
CA SER A 15 27.04 -7.32 4.23
C SER A 15 26.96 -5.82 3.97
N GLN A 16 28.03 -5.07 4.26
CA GLN A 16 28.14 -3.64 3.94
C GLN A 16 28.00 -3.39 2.44
N ARG A 17 28.46 -4.32 1.58
CA ARG A 17 28.29 -4.21 0.13
C ARG A 17 26.82 -4.27 -0.30
N VAL A 18 25.97 -5.00 0.40
CA VAL A 18 24.51 -4.99 0.17
C VAL A 18 23.94 -3.60 0.48
N LEU A 19 24.34 -2.99 1.59
CA LEU A 19 23.92 -1.61 1.92
C LEU A 19 24.42 -0.60 0.89
N ALA A 20 25.68 -0.72 0.45
CA ALA A 20 26.24 0.11 -0.60
C ALA A 20 25.52 -0.09 -1.95
N MET A 21 25.04 -1.30 -2.26
CA MET A 21 24.22 -1.56 -3.43
C MET A 21 22.88 -0.81 -3.35
N VAL A 22 22.19 -0.86 -2.20
CA VAL A 22 20.94 -0.08 -2.00
C VAL A 22 21.20 1.42 -2.20
N HIS A 23 22.34 1.92 -1.73
CA HIS A 23 22.72 3.32 -1.97
C HIS A 23 22.95 3.62 -3.47
N GLU A 24 23.58 2.72 -4.24
CA GLU A 24 23.69 2.89 -5.69
C GLU A 24 22.33 2.86 -6.39
N LEU A 25 21.35 2.10 -5.87
CA LEU A 25 19.96 2.13 -6.35
C LEU A 25 19.29 3.46 -6.03
N HIS A 26 19.48 4.02 -4.82
CA HIS A 26 18.95 5.33 -4.45
C HIS A 26 19.44 6.46 -5.36
N LYS A 27 20.72 6.41 -5.79
CA LYS A 27 21.29 7.35 -6.77
C LYS A 27 20.64 7.24 -8.16
N GLN A 28 20.09 6.08 -8.49
CA GLN A 28 19.40 5.82 -9.76
C GLN A 28 17.89 6.13 -9.69
N GLY A 29 17.40 6.70 -8.58
CA GLY A 29 16.00 7.09 -8.40
C GLY A 29 15.14 6.06 -7.66
N TYR A 30 15.72 4.96 -7.17
CA TYR A 30 15.00 3.94 -6.42
C TYR A 30 14.98 4.21 -4.91
N GLN A 31 14.72 5.46 -4.51
CA GLN A 31 14.84 5.89 -3.10
C GLN A 31 13.75 5.33 -2.19
N ARG A 32 12.70 4.71 -2.76
CA ARG A 32 11.66 4.01 -2.01
C ARG A 32 12.01 2.54 -1.75
N LEU A 33 13.21 2.08 -2.09
CA LEU A 33 13.72 0.80 -1.58
C LEU A 33 14.25 1.00 -0.16
N ALA A 34 13.71 0.23 0.77
CA ALA A 34 14.10 0.23 2.17
C ALA A 34 14.77 -1.08 2.57
N ILE A 35 15.59 -1.00 3.62
CA ILE A 35 16.12 -2.14 4.34
C ILE A 35 15.35 -2.39 5.63
N PHE A 36 15.22 -3.67 5.97
CA PHE A 36 14.87 -4.13 7.31
C PHE A 36 15.84 -5.24 7.70
N SER A 37 16.66 -5.00 8.72
CA SER A 37 17.80 -5.85 9.03
C SER A 37 17.82 -6.30 10.47
N GLY A 38 18.44 -7.43 10.71
CA GLY A 38 18.45 -8.06 12.01
C GLY A 38 19.57 -9.07 12.18
N MET A 39 19.61 -9.70 13.35
CA MET A 39 20.53 -10.80 13.66
C MET A 39 19.76 -12.11 13.78
N ALA A 40 20.34 -13.19 13.25
CA ALA A 40 19.86 -14.54 13.44
C ALA A 40 19.82 -14.91 14.93
N PRO A 41 18.98 -15.88 15.35
CA PRO A 41 18.87 -16.31 16.75
C PRO A 41 20.17 -16.86 17.35
N SER A 42 21.13 -17.25 16.52
CA SER A 42 22.46 -17.66 17.00
C SER A 42 23.40 -16.48 17.26
N GLY A 43 23.00 -15.25 16.91
CA GLY A 43 23.88 -14.09 16.83
C GLY A 43 24.97 -14.20 15.75
N ALA A 44 25.02 -15.30 14.98
CA ALA A 44 26.13 -15.59 14.07
C ALA A 44 25.99 -14.91 12.70
N TYR A 45 24.76 -14.59 12.29
CA TYR A 45 24.50 -14.08 10.96
C TYR A 45 23.65 -12.81 11.01
N TRP A 46 24.19 -11.73 10.45
CA TRP A 46 23.41 -10.57 10.06
C TRP A 46 22.53 -10.89 8.85
N ARG A 47 21.28 -10.41 8.88
CA ARG A 47 20.26 -10.60 7.84
C ARG A 47 19.72 -9.25 7.40
N CYS A 48 19.38 -9.15 6.12
CA CYS A 48 18.83 -7.94 5.54
C CYS A 48 17.77 -8.29 4.50
N GLN A 49 16.62 -7.65 4.64
CA GLN A 49 15.57 -7.64 3.65
C GLN A 49 15.64 -6.31 2.91
N VAL A 50 15.56 -6.35 1.59
CA VAL A 50 15.27 -5.18 0.75
C VAL A 50 13.81 -5.27 0.31
N LEU A 51 13.03 -4.23 0.62
CA LEU A 51 11.58 -4.18 0.43
C LEU A 51 11.13 -2.76 0.07
N PRO A 52 9.89 -2.56 -0.41
CA PRO A 52 9.37 -1.22 -0.60
C PRO A 52 9.27 -0.45 0.73
N TYR A 53 9.56 0.84 0.73
CA TYR A 53 9.46 1.71 1.90
C TYR A 53 8.08 1.66 2.55
N ASP A 54 7.04 1.53 1.71
CA ASP A 54 5.65 1.41 2.14
C ASP A 54 5.33 0.10 2.85
N SER A 55 6.30 -0.81 3.01
CA SER A 55 6.16 -2.02 3.79
C SER A 55 6.66 -1.88 5.24
N ILE A 56 7.30 -0.77 5.62
CA ILE A 56 7.79 -0.53 6.99
C ILE A 56 6.80 0.31 7.79
N PHE A 57 6.26 -0.27 8.86
CA PHE A 57 5.29 0.38 9.73
C PHE A 57 5.70 0.29 11.18
N ARG A 58 5.41 1.34 11.94
CA ARG A 58 5.46 1.31 13.40
C ARG A 58 4.08 1.03 13.95
N SER A 59 3.94 -0.07 14.67
CA SER A 59 2.69 -0.40 15.37
C SER A 59 2.49 0.46 16.62
N PRO A 60 1.26 0.50 17.18
CA PRO A 60 0.96 1.34 18.34
C PRO A 60 1.77 1.02 19.61
N ASP A 61 2.31 -0.21 19.69
CA ASP A 61 3.26 -0.68 20.70
C ASP A 61 4.70 -0.20 20.46
N ASN A 62 4.92 0.72 19.51
CA ASN A 62 6.20 1.30 19.11
C ASN A 62 7.19 0.36 18.43
N VAL A 63 6.73 -0.82 18.00
CA VAL A 63 7.53 -1.84 17.29
C VAL A 63 7.50 -1.59 15.78
N LEU A 64 8.65 -1.65 15.10
CA LEU A 64 8.70 -1.73 13.64
C LEU A 64 8.29 -3.12 13.15
N LYS A 65 7.35 -3.16 12.21
CA LYS A 65 6.84 -4.35 11.55
C LYS A 65 6.92 -4.17 10.04
N VAL A 66 7.21 -5.27 9.36
CA VAL A 66 7.18 -5.34 7.91
C VAL A 66 5.88 -6.03 7.47
N TYR A 67 5.10 -5.35 6.65
CA TYR A 67 3.95 -5.95 5.97
C TYR A 67 4.25 -6.03 4.48
N ALA A 68 4.17 -7.23 3.91
CA ALA A 68 4.39 -7.42 2.48
C ALA A 68 3.43 -6.54 1.67
N SER A 69 3.98 -5.71 0.80
CA SER A 69 3.21 -4.95 -0.19
C SER A 69 2.67 -5.88 -1.27
N ASP A 70 1.54 -5.53 -1.86
CA ASP A 70 0.77 -6.40 -2.74
C ASP A 70 1.59 -6.95 -3.92
N GLY A 71 1.80 -8.27 -3.90
CA GLY A 71 2.44 -9.02 -5.00
C GLY A 71 3.93 -8.72 -5.24
N VAL A 72 4.57 -7.89 -4.41
CA VAL A 72 5.99 -7.56 -4.54
C VAL A 72 6.81 -8.49 -3.66
N GLU A 73 7.80 -9.13 -4.28
CA GLU A 73 8.77 -9.96 -3.58
C GLU A 73 9.69 -9.13 -2.67
N VAL A 74 10.18 -9.76 -1.60
CA VAL A 74 11.21 -9.20 -0.72
C VAL A 74 12.53 -9.88 -1.05
N ALA A 75 13.58 -9.08 -1.30
CA ALA A 75 14.90 -9.63 -1.56
C ALA A 75 15.64 -9.85 -0.24
N GLU A 76 15.95 -11.09 0.09
CA GLU A 76 16.57 -11.46 1.35
C GLU A 76 18.05 -11.81 1.18
N TYR A 77 18.88 -11.34 2.10
CA TYR A 77 20.29 -11.68 2.19
C TYR A 77 20.66 -12.03 3.62
N SER A 78 21.44 -13.10 3.78
CA SER A 78 22.11 -13.45 5.03
C SER A 78 23.62 -13.43 4.84
N SER A 79 24.34 -12.89 5.82
CA SER A 79 25.82 -12.97 5.87
C SER A 79 26.35 -14.40 5.80
N GLY A 80 25.56 -15.40 6.21
CA GLY A 80 25.88 -16.82 6.03
C GLY A 80 25.94 -17.27 4.56
N GLU A 81 25.36 -16.51 3.63
CA GLU A 81 25.46 -16.74 2.18
C GLU A 81 26.76 -16.19 1.58
N SER A 82 27.60 -15.54 2.40
CA SER A 82 28.88 -14.97 1.99
C SER A 82 28.71 -13.94 0.86
N ASN A 83 29.09 -14.29 -0.36
CA ASN A 83 29.03 -13.43 -1.54
C ASN A 83 28.12 -14.03 -2.63
N ASN A 84 27.24 -14.96 -2.23
CA ASN A 84 26.12 -15.42 -3.04
C ASN A 84 24.91 -14.52 -2.76
N TYR A 85 25.01 -13.24 -3.11
CA TYR A 85 24.03 -12.21 -2.77
C TYR A 85 22.64 -12.59 -3.29
N PHE A 86 21.63 -12.64 -2.42
CA PHE A 86 20.25 -13.02 -2.78
C PHE A 86 20.16 -14.40 -3.50
N GLY A 87 21.06 -15.32 -3.15
CA GLY A 87 21.19 -16.63 -3.81
C GLY A 87 21.95 -16.61 -5.15
N TRP A 88 22.47 -15.47 -5.60
CA TRP A 88 23.16 -15.33 -6.88
C TRP A 88 24.59 -15.87 -6.82
N THR A 89 24.88 -16.92 -7.60
CA THR A 89 26.20 -17.56 -7.60
C THR A 89 27.23 -16.86 -8.49
N ASP A 90 26.78 -15.95 -9.35
CA ASP A 90 27.56 -15.23 -10.37
C ASP A 90 27.97 -13.81 -9.95
N ALA A 91 27.70 -13.42 -8.69
CA ALA A 91 27.89 -12.05 -8.19
C ALA A 91 29.09 -11.90 -7.23
N LYS A 92 29.95 -12.93 -7.14
CA LYS A 92 31.00 -13.06 -6.12
C LYS A 92 32.02 -11.93 -6.10
N SER A 93 32.33 -11.37 -7.27
CA SER A 93 33.31 -10.29 -7.47
C SER A 93 32.66 -8.95 -7.76
N ASP A 94 31.33 -8.87 -7.76
CA ASP A 94 30.63 -7.67 -8.18
C ASP A 94 30.87 -6.53 -7.19
N THR A 95 31.02 -5.34 -7.75
CA THR A 95 30.95 -4.07 -7.03
C THR A 95 29.51 -3.77 -6.63
N ALA A 96 29.30 -2.88 -5.66
CA ALA A 96 27.96 -2.42 -5.26
C ALA A 96 27.12 -1.91 -6.45
N ARG A 97 27.76 -1.23 -7.40
CA ARG A 97 27.10 -0.73 -8.62
C ARG A 97 26.68 -1.86 -9.56
N GLN A 98 27.53 -2.86 -9.75
CA GLN A 98 27.19 -4.03 -10.58
C GLN A 98 26.06 -4.84 -9.94
N LEU A 99 26.09 -5.01 -8.60
CA LEU A 99 24.99 -5.62 -7.86
C LEU A 99 23.69 -4.84 -8.05
N ALA A 100 23.74 -3.51 -8.03
CA ALA A 100 22.55 -2.67 -8.24
C ALA A 100 21.96 -2.88 -9.64
N GLY A 101 22.79 -2.97 -10.67
CA GLY A 101 22.35 -3.30 -12.03
C GLY A 101 21.64 -4.66 -12.09
N LYS A 102 22.24 -5.70 -11.49
CA LYS A 102 21.62 -7.03 -11.40
C LYS A 102 20.34 -7.04 -10.59
N PHE A 103 20.26 -6.21 -9.54
CA PHE A 103 19.07 -6.09 -8.71
C PHE A 103 17.87 -5.57 -9.51
N VAL A 104 18.06 -4.54 -10.33
CA VAL A 104 17.01 -4.03 -11.22
C VAL A 104 16.56 -5.08 -12.23
N GLU A 105 17.49 -5.83 -12.81
CA GLU A 105 17.21 -6.89 -13.78
C GLU A 105 16.45 -8.07 -13.16
N ARG A 106 16.84 -8.50 -11.96
CA ARG A 106 16.39 -9.75 -11.34
C ARG A 106 15.20 -9.57 -10.39
N PHE A 107 15.01 -8.36 -9.87
CA PHE A 107 13.88 -7.98 -9.02
C PHE A 107 13.10 -6.80 -9.64
N PRO A 108 12.53 -6.96 -10.86
CA PRO A 108 11.93 -5.85 -11.59
C PRO A 108 10.70 -5.26 -10.91
N ARG A 109 9.87 -6.09 -10.26
CA ARG A 109 8.68 -5.64 -9.51
C ARG A 109 9.08 -4.85 -8.28
N LEU A 110 10.06 -5.35 -7.52
CA LEU A 110 10.59 -4.66 -6.34
C LEU A 110 11.25 -3.34 -6.72
N SER A 111 12.05 -3.33 -7.78
CA SER A 111 12.70 -2.11 -8.27
C SER A 111 11.68 -1.07 -8.74
N THR A 112 10.61 -1.49 -9.41
CA THR A 112 9.53 -0.58 -9.79
C THR A 112 8.77 -0.02 -8.57
N ALA A 113 8.47 -0.86 -7.56
CA ALA A 113 7.89 -0.41 -6.29
C ALA A 113 8.83 0.54 -5.52
N GLY A 114 10.14 0.41 -5.75
CA GLY A 114 11.19 1.25 -5.20
C GLY A 114 11.41 2.59 -5.92
N LEU A 115 10.83 2.78 -7.12
CA LEU A 115 11.06 3.96 -7.94
C LEU A 115 10.35 5.19 -7.36
N GLY A 116 11.06 6.31 -7.33
CA GLY A 116 10.54 7.59 -6.87
C GLY A 116 11.36 8.18 -5.73
N GLU A 117 11.14 9.46 -5.47
CA GLU A 117 11.86 10.18 -4.44
C GLU A 117 11.34 9.82 -3.04
N CYS A 118 12.27 9.69 -2.10
CA CYS A 118 11.98 9.54 -0.68
C CYS A 118 13.11 10.17 0.13
N PHE A 119 13.22 11.49 0.06
CA PHE A 119 14.29 12.25 0.72
C PHE A 119 14.44 11.95 2.23
N PRO A 120 13.37 11.77 3.02
CA PRO A 120 13.51 11.40 4.42
C PRO A 120 14.25 10.07 4.57
N TYR A 121 13.85 9.05 3.81
CA TYR A 121 14.45 7.72 3.90
C TYR A 121 15.87 7.69 3.37
N SER A 122 16.13 8.27 2.19
CA SER A 122 17.47 8.31 1.59
C SER A 122 18.46 9.14 2.43
N GLY A 123 18.00 10.23 3.05
CA GLY A 123 18.77 11.00 4.03
C GLY A 123 19.15 10.18 5.27
N TRP A 124 18.19 9.46 5.87
CA TRP A 124 18.48 8.54 6.96
C TRP A 124 19.45 7.42 6.53
N PHE A 125 19.22 6.82 5.36
CA PHE A 125 20.01 5.71 4.86
C PHE A 125 21.47 6.12 4.69
N ASN A 126 21.74 7.32 4.18
CA ASN A 126 23.10 7.86 4.05
C ASN A 126 23.82 8.01 5.41
N LEU A 127 23.12 8.48 6.44
CA LEU A 127 23.69 8.61 7.78
C LEU A 127 24.04 7.23 8.37
N MET A 128 23.13 6.26 8.21
CA MET A 128 23.34 4.88 8.64
C MET A 128 24.49 4.22 7.85
N LEU A 129 24.56 4.43 6.54
CA LEU A 129 25.58 3.87 5.66
C LEU A 129 26.99 4.27 6.12
N GLY A 130 27.19 5.54 6.51
CA GLY A 130 28.49 6.00 7.03
C GLY A 130 28.94 5.31 8.32
N ARG A 131 28.00 4.78 9.12
CA ARG A 131 28.33 3.91 10.27
C ARG A 131 28.70 2.50 9.79
N SER A 132 27.93 1.95 8.85
CA SER A 132 28.17 0.62 8.29
C SER A 132 29.53 0.51 7.59
N GLU A 133 30.05 1.59 7.00
CA GLU A 133 31.37 1.66 6.37
C GLU A 133 32.53 1.42 7.35
N ARG A 134 32.27 1.58 8.66
CA ARG A 134 33.20 1.28 9.75
C ARG A 134 32.98 -0.11 10.35
N GLY A 135 32.09 -0.91 9.76
CA GLY A 135 31.75 -2.26 10.18
C GLY A 135 30.52 -2.36 11.10
N ASP A 136 29.91 -1.24 11.48
CA ASP A 136 28.78 -1.21 12.42
C ASP A 136 27.44 -1.31 11.65
N LEU A 137 26.98 -2.53 11.37
CA LEU A 137 25.77 -2.78 10.56
C LEU A 137 24.49 -2.50 11.37
N PRO A 138 23.39 -2.03 10.73
CA PRO A 138 22.13 -1.80 11.44
C PRO A 138 21.44 -3.10 11.83
N VAL A 139 20.94 -3.18 13.05
CA VAL A 139 20.16 -4.30 13.59
C VAL A 139 18.89 -3.74 14.21
N MET A 140 17.74 -4.01 13.59
CA MET A 140 16.41 -3.58 14.05
C MET A 140 15.67 -4.71 14.77
N PHE A 141 15.99 -5.96 14.44
CA PHE A 141 15.41 -7.12 15.11
C PHE A 141 16.47 -8.19 15.41
N SER A 142 16.25 -8.96 16.47
CA SER A 142 16.99 -10.15 16.84
C SER A 142 16.12 -10.99 17.76
N ASP A 143 16.17 -12.30 17.59
CA ASP A 143 15.37 -13.22 18.41
C ASP A 143 15.82 -13.22 19.89
N ASP A 144 16.99 -12.64 20.20
CA ASP A 144 17.58 -12.53 21.54
C ASP A 144 17.28 -11.21 22.28
N GLY A 145 16.50 -10.28 21.70
CA GLY A 145 16.02 -9.12 22.46
C GLY A 145 15.73 -7.83 21.71
N LEU A 146 16.01 -7.74 20.40
CA LEU A 146 15.57 -6.61 19.59
C LEU A 146 14.29 -7.01 18.86
N ASP A 147 13.19 -6.35 19.16
CA ASP A 147 11.87 -6.70 18.62
C ASP A 147 11.40 -5.72 17.54
N GLY A 148 12.23 -4.74 17.14
CA GLY A 148 11.85 -3.65 16.25
C GLY A 148 11.56 -2.33 16.98
N THR A 149 11.71 -2.25 18.31
CA THR A 149 11.54 -1.00 19.08
C THR A 149 12.70 -0.02 18.95
N ASP A 150 13.90 -0.50 18.64
CA ASP A 150 15.09 0.32 18.39
C ASP A 150 15.91 -0.22 17.21
N CYS A 151 16.96 0.51 16.84
CA CYS A 151 17.97 0.05 15.89
C CYS A 151 19.33 0.25 16.53
N ARG A 152 20.21 -0.74 16.42
CA ARG A 152 21.55 -0.72 17.02
C ARG A 152 22.61 -1.13 16.02
N GLY A 153 23.83 -0.69 16.27
CA GLY A 153 25.00 -1.15 15.54
C GLY A 153 25.41 -2.57 15.95
N SER A 154 25.70 -3.43 14.98
CA SER A 154 26.05 -4.84 15.21
C SER A 154 27.33 -5.04 16.01
N GLU A 155 28.29 -4.14 15.87
CA GLU A 155 29.61 -4.23 16.53
C GLU A 155 29.63 -3.41 17.81
N THR A 156 29.08 -2.21 17.78
CA THR A 156 29.18 -1.27 18.90
C THR A 156 28.04 -1.42 19.91
N GLY A 157 26.91 -2.00 19.50
CA GLY A 157 25.66 -2.00 20.26
C GLY A 157 25.05 -0.61 20.47
N LEU A 158 25.67 0.45 19.92
CA LEU A 158 25.22 1.82 20.12
C LEU A 158 23.97 2.10 19.30
N PRO A 159 23.00 2.88 19.82
CA PRO A 159 21.78 3.21 19.11
C PRO A 159 22.05 3.87 17.76
N ILE A 160 21.31 3.45 16.74
CA ILE A 160 21.13 4.09 15.44
C ILE A 160 19.68 4.59 15.43
N SER A 161 19.44 5.80 14.94
CA SER A 161 18.06 6.28 14.77
C SER A 161 17.26 5.28 13.92
N LEU A 162 16.01 5.00 14.29
CA LEU A 162 15.13 4.18 13.45
C LEU A 162 14.97 4.83 12.07
N PRO A 163 14.81 4.02 10.99
CA PRO A 163 14.43 4.58 9.71
C PRO A 163 13.12 5.35 9.83
N PRO A 164 12.92 6.39 9.00
CA PRO A 164 11.58 6.89 8.72
C PRO A 164 10.65 5.72 8.39
N HIS A 165 9.40 5.82 8.82
CA HIS A 165 8.45 4.72 8.75
C HIS A 165 7.03 5.27 8.67
N HIS A 166 6.13 4.46 8.15
CA HIS A 166 4.71 4.71 8.27
C HIS A 166 4.23 4.34 9.67
N THR A 167 3.11 4.89 10.12
CA THR A 167 2.56 4.58 11.44
C THR A 167 1.20 3.91 11.30
N SER A 168 1.05 2.73 11.90
CA SER A 168 -0.26 2.11 12.06
C SER A 168 -1.07 2.88 13.08
N ARG A 169 -2.36 3.07 12.82
CA ARG A 169 -3.26 3.84 13.69
C ARG A 169 -4.48 3.01 14.04
N ILE A 170 -5.04 3.26 15.22
CA ILE A 170 -6.33 2.71 15.62
C ILE A 170 -7.39 3.76 15.28
N GLN A 171 -8.33 3.40 14.41
CA GLN A 171 -9.47 4.23 14.04
C GLN A 171 -10.74 3.39 14.16
N ASN A 172 -11.74 3.87 14.92
CA ASN A 172 -12.98 3.13 15.20
C ASN A 172 -12.75 1.68 15.72
N GLY A 173 -11.70 1.48 16.52
CA GLY A 173 -11.35 0.16 17.05
C GLY A 173 -10.77 -0.82 16.02
N ILE A 174 -10.30 -0.31 14.88
CA ILE A 174 -9.63 -1.05 13.81
C ILE A 174 -8.19 -0.57 13.73
N LEU A 175 -7.24 -1.50 13.84
CA LEU A 175 -5.83 -1.23 13.64
C LEU A 175 -5.53 -1.25 12.14
N LEU A 176 -5.10 -0.13 11.57
CA LEU A 176 -4.88 -0.01 10.14
C LEU A 176 -3.60 0.75 9.78
N SER A 177 -3.12 0.45 8.60
CA SER A 177 -2.00 1.10 7.93
C SER A 177 -2.44 1.54 6.55
N ARG A 178 -2.06 2.75 6.13
CA ARG A 178 -2.42 3.28 4.82
C ARG A 178 -1.32 3.02 3.81
N GLN A 179 -1.67 2.49 2.64
CA GLN A 179 -0.73 2.23 1.56
C GLN A 179 -1.30 2.70 0.22
N SER A 180 -0.45 3.31 -0.61
CA SER A 180 -0.80 3.60 -2.01
C SER A 180 -0.65 2.33 -2.84
N ILE A 181 -1.67 2.00 -3.62
CA ILE A 181 -1.61 0.89 -4.58
C ILE A 181 -0.87 1.39 -5.82
N SER A 182 0.13 0.63 -6.27
CA SER A 182 0.97 1.04 -7.39
C SER A 182 0.22 0.93 -8.72
N ARG A 183 0.56 1.82 -9.66
CA ARG A 183 0.08 1.77 -11.05
C ARG A 183 0.28 0.39 -11.66
N GLN A 184 1.51 -0.11 -11.57
CA GLN A 184 1.91 -1.39 -12.13
C GLN A 184 1.06 -2.53 -11.59
N PHE A 185 0.72 -2.53 -10.30
CA PHE A 185 -0.16 -3.54 -9.73
C PHE A 185 -1.53 -3.52 -10.41
N VAL A 186 -2.11 -2.34 -10.64
CA VAL A 186 -3.40 -2.22 -11.33
C VAL A 186 -3.31 -2.62 -12.80
N GLU A 187 -2.20 -2.33 -13.49
CA GLU A 187 -2.01 -2.65 -14.92
C GLU A 187 -1.67 -4.13 -15.19
N GLU A 188 -0.94 -4.78 -14.28
CA GLU A 188 -0.63 -6.22 -14.37
C GLU A 188 -1.84 -7.10 -14.04
N ASN A 189 -2.85 -6.52 -13.39
CA ASN A 189 -4.12 -7.18 -13.12
C ASN A 189 -5.21 -6.57 -14.01
N ASP A 190 -6.35 -7.24 -14.13
CA ASP A 190 -7.52 -6.59 -14.70
C ASP A 190 -7.99 -5.50 -13.72
N TRP A 191 -8.02 -4.23 -14.15
CA TRP A 191 -8.38 -3.10 -13.29
C TRP A 191 -9.79 -3.25 -12.68
N HIS A 192 -10.70 -3.99 -13.33
CA HIS A 192 -12.02 -4.35 -12.77
C HIS A 192 -11.93 -5.26 -11.53
N THR A 193 -10.84 -6.03 -11.40
CA THR A 193 -10.69 -7.06 -10.36
C THR A 193 -9.46 -6.89 -9.49
N ALA A 194 -8.56 -5.96 -9.79
CA ALA A 194 -7.29 -5.76 -9.10
C ALA A 194 -7.44 -5.59 -7.58
N TYR A 195 -8.51 -4.93 -7.13
CA TYR A 195 -8.78 -4.72 -5.70
C TYR A 195 -9.46 -5.90 -5.00
N GLN A 196 -10.00 -6.89 -5.72
CA GLN A 196 -10.68 -8.05 -5.11
C GLN A 196 -9.81 -8.81 -4.10
N PRO A 197 -8.57 -9.25 -4.44
CA PRO A 197 -7.70 -9.92 -3.47
C PRO A 197 -7.33 -9.04 -2.28
N LEU A 198 -7.25 -7.71 -2.49
CA LEU A 198 -6.99 -6.75 -1.40
C LEU A 198 -8.17 -6.71 -0.45
N VAL A 199 -9.39 -6.61 -0.98
CA VAL A 199 -10.63 -6.60 -0.20
C VAL A 199 -10.82 -7.90 0.57
N ASP A 200 -10.57 -9.05 -0.06
CA ASP A 200 -10.66 -10.35 0.61
C ASP A 200 -9.68 -10.44 1.77
N LYS A 201 -8.44 -9.98 1.58
CA LYS A 201 -7.41 -9.90 2.63
C LYS A 201 -7.82 -8.94 3.75
N MET A 202 -8.30 -7.74 3.43
CA MET A 202 -8.80 -6.78 4.41
C MET A 202 -9.92 -7.37 5.27
N GLY A 203 -10.88 -8.08 4.66
CA GLY A 203 -11.95 -8.77 5.40
C GLY A 203 -11.43 -9.88 6.30
N GLN A 204 -10.40 -10.62 5.88
CA GLN A 204 -9.75 -11.63 6.73
C GLN A 204 -8.99 -11.00 7.89
N ASP A 205 -8.22 -9.94 7.65
CA ASP A 205 -7.43 -9.25 8.66
C ASP A 205 -8.34 -8.62 9.72
N LEU A 206 -9.43 -7.98 9.28
CA LEU A 206 -10.44 -7.42 10.18
C LEU A 206 -11.03 -8.48 11.13
N ARG A 207 -11.37 -9.67 10.61
CA ARG A 207 -11.92 -10.79 11.41
C ARG A 207 -10.89 -11.37 12.38
N LYS A 208 -9.62 -11.40 11.98
CA LYS A 208 -8.51 -11.90 12.81
C LYS A 208 -8.04 -10.87 13.85
N GLY A 209 -8.47 -9.62 13.75
CA GLY A 209 -7.96 -8.52 14.57
C GLY A 209 -6.50 -8.17 14.24
N THR A 210 -6.02 -8.55 13.07
CA THR A 210 -4.68 -8.18 12.59
C THR A 210 -4.74 -6.80 11.91
N PRO A 211 -3.59 -6.11 11.79
CA PRO A 211 -3.52 -4.82 11.11
C PRO A 211 -4.04 -4.91 9.68
N VAL A 212 -5.00 -4.05 9.33
CA VAL A 212 -5.57 -3.96 7.99
C VAL A 212 -4.73 -3.00 7.15
N ILE A 213 -4.22 -3.48 6.01
CA ILE A 213 -3.58 -2.62 5.01
C ILE A 213 -4.69 -1.99 4.15
N ALA A 214 -5.00 -0.73 4.43
CA ALA A 214 -6.06 0.02 3.79
C ALA A 214 -5.51 0.83 2.60
N PRO A 215 -6.09 0.70 1.40
CA PRO A 215 -5.65 1.48 0.26
C PRO A 215 -5.93 2.97 0.49
N GLN A 216 -5.02 3.81 0.02
CA GLN A 216 -5.24 5.26 -0.06
C GLN A 216 -6.07 5.60 -1.30
N TYR A 217 -6.86 6.67 -1.21
CA TYR A 217 -7.58 7.20 -2.38
C TYR A 217 -6.55 7.72 -3.41
N PRO A 218 -6.53 7.21 -4.65
CA PRO A 218 -5.44 7.46 -5.61
C PRO A 218 -5.58 8.81 -6.29
N LEU A 219 -5.57 9.90 -5.51
CA LEU A 219 -5.47 11.26 -6.02
C LEU A 219 -4.03 11.77 -5.92
N PRO A 220 -3.47 12.38 -6.98
CA PRO A 220 -2.19 13.07 -6.89
C PRO A 220 -2.27 14.16 -5.81
N HIS A 221 -1.20 14.30 -5.03
CA HIS A 221 -1.06 15.42 -4.09
C HIS A 221 -0.98 16.77 -4.83
N ASP A 222 -0.40 16.76 -6.04
CA ASP A 222 -0.40 17.86 -7.00
C ASP A 222 -0.82 17.29 -8.35
N VAL A 223 -1.94 17.76 -8.91
CA VAL A 223 -2.34 17.43 -10.29
C VAL A 223 -1.44 18.22 -11.23
N ASN A 224 -0.17 17.81 -11.33
CA ASN A 224 0.69 18.29 -12.40
C ASN A 224 0.08 17.82 -13.72
N ARG A 225 -0.03 18.74 -14.68
CA ARG A 225 -0.67 18.57 -16.00
C ARG A 225 -0.08 17.45 -16.86
N ASP A 226 1.02 16.83 -16.42
CA ASP A 226 1.75 15.80 -17.14
C ASP A 226 1.32 14.36 -16.79
N ASN A 227 0.57 14.14 -15.70
CA ASN A 227 -0.10 12.85 -15.50
C ASN A 227 -1.25 12.76 -16.51
N SER A 228 -1.15 11.83 -17.46
CA SER A 228 -2.22 11.65 -18.43
C SER A 228 -3.50 11.33 -17.68
N TYR A 229 -4.58 12.06 -17.95
CA TYR A 229 -5.92 11.82 -17.39
C TYR A 229 -6.33 10.34 -17.47
N HIS A 230 -5.83 9.64 -18.49
CA HIS A 230 -6.02 8.22 -18.74
C HIS A 230 -5.36 7.32 -17.68
N ASP A 231 -4.17 7.67 -17.17
CA ASP A 231 -3.50 6.87 -16.14
C ASP A 231 -4.23 6.97 -14.79
N LEU A 232 -4.74 8.15 -14.47
CA LEU A 232 -5.57 8.37 -13.28
C LEU A 232 -6.91 7.64 -13.38
N LEU A 233 -7.45 7.50 -14.59
CA LEU A 233 -8.72 6.84 -14.86
C LEU A 233 -8.72 5.39 -14.37
N PHE A 234 -7.69 4.60 -14.69
CA PHE A 234 -7.64 3.19 -14.31
C PHE A 234 -7.43 2.97 -12.81
N GLN A 235 -6.57 3.77 -12.17
CA GLN A 235 -6.37 3.64 -10.73
C GLN A 235 -7.61 4.02 -9.93
N VAL A 236 -8.26 5.12 -10.31
CA VAL A 236 -9.50 5.56 -9.67
C VAL A 236 -10.63 4.58 -9.97
N GLY A 237 -10.72 4.08 -11.21
CA GLY A 237 -11.64 3.01 -11.60
C GLY A 237 -11.48 1.77 -10.71
N ALA A 238 -10.28 1.20 -10.65
CA ALA A 238 -9.98 0.01 -9.84
C ALA A 238 -10.28 0.22 -8.35
N TYR A 239 -9.99 1.41 -7.81
CA TYR A 239 -10.32 1.76 -6.43
C TYR A 239 -11.83 1.72 -6.15
N TRP A 240 -12.64 2.22 -7.07
CA TRP A 240 -14.11 2.23 -6.93
C TRP A 240 -14.74 0.86 -7.23
N GLU A 241 -14.15 0.07 -8.12
CA GLU A 241 -14.50 -1.35 -8.29
C GLU A 241 -14.25 -2.14 -7.01
N GLY A 242 -13.14 -1.86 -6.32
CA GLY A 242 -12.86 -2.38 -4.99
C GLY A 242 -13.94 -2.00 -3.97
N ALA A 243 -14.48 -0.78 -4.04
CA ALA A 243 -15.58 -0.34 -3.18
C ALA A 243 -16.83 -1.19 -3.41
N ILE A 244 -17.23 -1.35 -4.68
CA ILE A 244 -18.41 -2.15 -5.07
C ILE A 244 -18.23 -3.60 -4.64
N TYR A 245 -17.05 -4.18 -4.90
CA TYR A 245 -16.75 -5.54 -4.46
C TYR A 245 -16.85 -5.69 -2.94
N TYR A 246 -16.34 -4.70 -2.16
CA TYR A 246 -16.46 -4.71 -0.70
C TYR A 246 -17.92 -4.67 -0.23
N LEU A 247 -18.76 -3.81 -0.83
CA LEU A 247 -20.20 -3.75 -0.54
C LEU A 247 -20.86 -5.13 -0.72
N ILE A 248 -20.51 -5.82 -1.80
CA ILE A 248 -21.05 -7.14 -2.15
C ILE A 248 -20.55 -8.23 -1.20
N THR A 249 -19.23 -8.34 -1.03
CA THR A 249 -18.62 -9.52 -0.43
C THR A 249 -18.49 -9.43 1.08
N ILE A 250 -18.24 -8.23 1.61
CA ILE A 250 -18.04 -8.02 3.03
C ILE A 250 -19.33 -7.52 3.68
N LEU A 251 -19.97 -6.48 3.11
CA LEU A 251 -21.20 -5.93 3.66
C LEU A 251 -22.47 -6.68 3.22
N ARG A 252 -22.37 -7.60 2.25
CA ARG A 252 -23.47 -8.46 1.79
C ARG A 252 -24.65 -7.72 1.15
N TYR A 253 -24.40 -6.55 0.58
CA TYR A 253 -25.37 -5.90 -0.30
C TYR A 253 -25.44 -6.64 -1.64
N ASP A 254 -26.64 -6.84 -2.17
CA ASP A 254 -26.89 -7.56 -3.42
C ASP A 254 -27.30 -6.66 -4.60
N SER A 255 -27.60 -5.38 -4.31
CA SER A 255 -27.88 -4.33 -5.29
C SER A 255 -27.55 -2.92 -4.74
N PRO A 256 -27.37 -1.90 -5.61
CA PRO A 256 -27.26 -0.50 -5.19
C PRO A 256 -28.53 -0.03 -4.49
N GLU A 257 -29.68 -0.54 -4.93
CA GLU A 257 -30.97 -0.22 -4.34
C GLU A 257 -31.06 -0.68 -2.88
N HIS A 258 -30.65 -1.91 -2.57
CA HIS A 258 -30.58 -2.39 -1.18
C HIS A 258 -29.63 -1.52 -0.35
N PHE A 259 -28.44 -1.22 -0.87
CA PHE A 259 -27.49 -0.35 -0.18
C PHE A 259 -28.02 1.06 0.07
N LEU A 260 -28.59 1.72 -0.95
CA LEU A 260 -29.16 3.06 -0.83
C LEU A 260 -30.34 3.10 0.14
N SER A 261 -31.18 2.07 0.13
CA SER A 261 -32.30 1.95 1.07
C SER A 261 -31.81 1.97 2.52
N ASP A 262 -30.80 1.16 2.84
CA ASP A 262 -30.22 1.14 4.20
C ASP A 262 -29.47 2.43 4.52
N TYR A 263 -28.71 2.97 3.56
CA TYR A 263 -27.92 4.18 3.73
C TYR A 263 -28.79 5.39 4.06
N LEU A 264 -29.83 5.64 3.27
CA LEU A 264 -30.70 6.82 3.41
C LEU A 264 -31.68 6.71 4.59
N THR A 265 -31.85 5.52 5.16
CA THR A 265 -32.67 5.30 6.36
C THR A 265 -31.85 5.19 7.64
N GLU A 266 -30.54 5.43 7.56
CA GLU A 266 -29.59 5.26 8.68
C GLU A 266 -29.61 3.86 9.30
N ASN A 267 -30.06 2.86 8.54
CA ASN A 267 -30.18 1.47 8.97
C ASN A 267 -28.93 0.62 8.64
N LEU A 268 -27.82 1.29 8.31
CA LEU A 268 -26.56 0.64 8.02
C LEU A 268 -26.06 -0.16 9.22
N SER A 269 -25.50 -1.34 8.93
CA SER A 269 -24.73 -2.13 9.88
C SER A 269 -23.72 -1.23 10.61
N LYS A 270 -23.82 -1.12 11.94
CA LYS A 270 -22.87 -0.36 12.79
C LYS A 270 -21.64 -1.20 13.17
N GLY A 271 -21.26 -2.14 12.30
CA GLY A 271 -20.13 -3.05 12.50
C GLY A 271 -18.79 -2.46 12.09
N LYS A 272 -17.71 -3.15 12.47
CA LYS A 272 -16.35 -2.79 12.09
C LYS A 272 -16.14 -2.82 10.56
N GLU A 273 -16.90 -3.65 9.85
CA GLU A 273 -16.89 -3.74 8.40
C GLU A 273 -17.35 -2.43 7.75
N TRP A 274 -18.44 -1.84 8.26
CA TRP A 274 -18.93 -0.55 7.78
C TRP A 274 -17.98 0.59 8.15
N ASP A 275 -17.41 0.56 9.35
CA ASP A 275 -16.41 1.54 9.74
C ASP A 275 -15.16 1.45 8.87
N LEU A 276 -14.68 0.24 8.54
CA LEU A 276 -13.56 0.06 7.61
C LEU A 276 -13.91 0.59 6.21
N PHE A 277 -15.12 0.32 5.73
CA PHE A 277 -15.58 0.83 4.44
C PHE A 277 -15.53 2.36 4.39
N LYS A 278 -16.08 3.06 5.39
CA LYS A 278 -16.02 4.53 5.46
C LYS A 278 -14.59 5.04 5.58
N ILE A 279 -13.76 4.40 6.41
CA ILE A 279 -12.35 4.76 6.52
C ILE A 279 -11.71 4.74 5.14
N ILE A 280 -11.93 3.70 4.34
CA ILE A 280 -11.27 3.57 3.04
C ILE A 280 -11.88 4.49 1.99
N TRP A 281 -13.19 4.39 1.78
CA TRP A 281 -13.92 4.96 0.63
C TRP A 281 -14.62 6.29 0.89
N ASP A 282 -14.55 6.80 2.13
CA ASP A 282 -15.01 8.14 2.50
C ASP A 282 -13.92 8.99 3.19
N ASP A 283 -12.64 8.60 3.04
CA ASP A 283 -11.48 9.25 3.70
C ASP A 283 -11.41 10.78 3.49
N ARG A 284 -11.95 11.28 2.37
CA ARG A 284 -11.98 12.69 1.96
C ARG A 284 -13.40 13.18 1.62
N GLY A 285 -14.45 12.50 2.09
CA GLY A 285 -15.85 12.83 1.75
C GLY A 285 -16.29 12.40 0.34
N GLN A 286 -15.48 11.58 -0.34
CA GLN A 286 -15.69 11.18 -1.73
C GLN A 286 -16.77 10.11 -1.92
N LEU A 287 -17.29 9.49 -0.84
CA LEU A 287 -18.33 8.47 -0.95
C LEU A 287 -19.61 9.01 -1.60
N SER A 288 -19.89 10.30 -1.41
CA SER A 288 -21.00 11.01 -2.06
C SER A 288 -21.01 10.86 -3.58
N LEU A 289 -19.84 10.72 -4.23
CA LEU A 289 -19.75 10.50 -5.68
C LEU A 289 -20.24 9.11 -6.08
N LEU A 290 -19.91 8.07 -5.30
CA LEU A 290 -20.42 6.72 -5.54
C LEU A 290 -21.91 6.64 -5.26
N LEU A 291 -22.40 7.30 -4.20
CA LEU A 291 -23.81 7.37 -3.88
C LEU A 291 -24.61 8.03 -5.01
N ALA A 292 -24.14 9.17 -5.53
CA ALA A 292 -24.77 9.85 -6.66
C ALA A 292 -24.80 8.99 -7.92
N TYR A 293 -23.74 8.20 -8.17
CA TYR A 293 -23.72 7.23 -9.25
C TYR A 293 -24.80 6.15 -9.07
N PHE A 294 -24.92 5.56 -7.88
CA PHE A 294 -25.98 4.59 -7.58
C PHE A 294 -27.38 5.19 -7.68
N CYS A 295 -27.60 6.41 -7.17
CA CYS A 295 -28.89 7.09 -7.30
C CYS A 295 -29.28 7.26 -8.77
N ARG A 296 -28.32 7.66 -9.62
CA ARG A 296 -28.56 7.78 -11.07
C ARG A 296 -28.95 6.45 -11.69
N ILE A 297 -28.26 5.35 -11.35
CA ILE A 297 -28.58 4.00 -11.89
C ILE A 297 -30.00 3.59 -11.51
N VAL A 298 -30.34 3.67 -10.22
CA VAL A 298 -31.63 3.17 -9.70
C VAL A 298 -32.81 3.98 -10.22
N LEU A 299 -32.59 5.25 -10.61
CA LEU A 299 -33.62 6.11 -11.20
C LEU A 299 -33.77 5.94 -12.72
N GLN A 300 -32.95 5.12 -13.40
CA GLN A 300 -33.11 4.85 -14.83
C GLN A 300 -34.38 4.04 -15.11
N GLU A 301 -35.11 4.41 -16.16
CA GLU A 301 -36.39 3.77 -16.54
C GLU A 301 -36.28 2.27 -16.84
N ASN A 302 -35.09 1.81 -17.27
CA ASN A 302 -34.82 0.43 -17.64
C ASN A 302 -34.14 -0.40 -16.55
N TYR A 303 -34.01 0.13 -15.33
CA TYR A 303 -33.44 -0.60 -14.21
C TYR A 303 -34.40 -1.74 -13.80
N LEU A 304 -33.92 -2.99 -13.86
CA LEU A 304 -34.67 -4.21 -13.61
C LEU A 304 -34.34 -4.75 -12.20
N PRO A 305 -35.10 -4.39 -11.16
CA PRO A 305 -34.79 -4.81 -9.80
C PRO A 305 -34.86 -6.33 -9.65
N GLY A 306 -33.86 -6.91 -8.98
CA GLY A 306 -33.85 -8.34 -8.62
C GLY A 306 -34.86 -8.69 -7.52
N GLN A 307 -35.18 -7.73 -6.65
CA GLN A 307 -36.23 -7.71 -5.64
C GLN A 307 -36.54 -6.23 -5.37
N ASP A 308 -37.79 -5.77 -5.45
CA ASP A 308 -38.16 -4.36 -5.22
C ASP A 308 -37.94 -4.01 -3.73
N HIS A 309 -36.71 -3.63 -3.37
CA HIS A 309 -36.34 -3.23 -2.00
C HIS A 309 -36.75 -1.77 -1.71
N MET A 310 -37.11 -0.99 -2.75
CA MET A 310 -37.54 0.40 -2.65
C MET A 310 -38.97 0.63 -3.13
N GLY A 311 -39.87 0.85 -2.17
CA GLY A 311 -41.18 1.44 -2.47
C GLY A 311 -41.08 2.88 -3.01
N VAL A 312 -42.19 3.37 -3.60
CA VAL A 312 -42.30 4.69 -4.25
C VAL A 312 -41.72 5.84 -3.41
N ALA A 313 -42.06 5.89 -2.12
CA ALA A 313 -41.57 6.93 -1.21
C ALA A 313 -40.03 6.95 -1.06
N ARG A 314 -39.37 5.79 -1.17
CA ARG A 314 -37.90 5.71 -1.12
C ARG A 314 -37.28 6.15 -2.43
N LYS A 315 -37.89 5.84 -3.58
CA LYS A 315 -37.44 6.37 -4.88
C LYS A 315 -37.51 7.90 -4.92
N GLU A 316 -38.55 8.49 -4.34
CA GLU A 316 -38.66 9.95 -4.16
C GLU A 316 -37.58 10.53 -3.22
N GLN A 317 -37.17 9.78 -2.19
CA GLN A 317 -36.06 10.19 -1.32
C GLN A 317 -34.71 10.15 -2.07
N VAL A 318 -34.48 9.10 -2.87
CA VAL A 318 -33.29 8.99 -3.74
C VAL A 318 -33.24 10.14 -4.75
N ALA A 319 -34.36 10.45 -5.40
CA ALA A 319 -34.45 11.56 -6.36
C ALA A 319 -34.15 12.92 -5.71
N ARG A 320 -34.71 13.19 -4.53
CA ARG A 320 -34.43 14.42 -3.76
C ARG A 320 -32.98 14.52 -3.36
N TRP A 321 -32.40 13.44 -2.82
CA TRP A 321 -30.99 13.42 -2.44
C TRP A 321 -30.08 13.69 -3.64
N LEU A 322 -30.35 13.08 -4.79
CA LEU A 322 -29.56 13.30 -6.01
C LEU A 322 -29.66 14.75 -6.49
N GLN A 323 -30.84 15.35 -6.43
CA GLN A 323 -31.03 16.76 -6.78
C GLN A 323 -30.23 17.70 -5.85
N ASP A 324 -30.22 17.44 -4.55
CA ASP A 324 -29.45 18.21 -3.58
C ASP A 324 -27.93 18.05 -3.81
N PHE A 325 -27.49 16.83 -4.12
CA PHE A 325 -26.10 16.55 -4.50
C PHE A 325 -25.69 17.34 -5.76
N GLU A 326 -26.49 17.28 -6.82
CA GLU A 326 -26.22 17.99 -8.08
C GLU A 326 -26.24 19.51 -7.94
N THR A 327 -27.09 20.04 -7.06
CA THR A 327 -27.16 21.48 -6.77
C THR A 327 -25.95 21.96 -5.97
N SER A 328 -25.42 21.12 -5.08
CA SER A 328 -24.28 21.45 -4.21
C SER A 328 -22.90 21.23 -4.84
N HIS A 329 -22.81 20.42 -5.91
CA HIS A 329 -21.54 20.11 -6.57
C HIS A 329 -21.40 20.80 -7.93
N GLU A 330 -20.70 21.94 -7.96
CA GLU A 330 -20.37 22.67 -9.19
C GLU A 330 -19.44 21.87 -10.12
N ARG A 331 -19.74 21.85 -11.43
CA ARG A 331 -18.83 21.32 -12.45
C ARG A 331 -17.72 22.33 -12.78
N PRO A 332 -16.49 21.88 -13.09
CA PRO A 332 -16.04 20.49 -13.24
C PRO A 332 -15.09 20.03 -12.12
N LEU A 333 -15.34 18.86 -11.53
CA LEU A 333 -14.29 18.14 -10.81
C LEU A 333 -13.18 17.76 -11.80
N LEU A 334 -11.94 18.13 -11.49
CA LEU A 334 -10.76 18.00 -12.38
C LEU A 334 -10.24 16.56 -12.53
N TYR A 335 -10.83 15.58 -11.84
CA TYR A 335 -10.35 14.20 -11.80
C TYR A 335 -11.46 13.19 -12.14
N PRO A 336 -11.12 12.03 -12.74
CA PRO A 336 -12.06 10.93 -12.96
C PRO A 336 -12.76 10.54 -11.65
N ASN A 337 -14.05 10.28 -11.71
CA ASN A 337 -14.83 9.86 -10.54
C ASN A 337 -16.09 9.11 -10.97
N PRO A 338 -16.78 8.39 -10.07
CA PRO A 338 -17.94 7.55 -10.42
C PRO A 338 -19.10 8.31 -11.10
N TYR A 339 -19.28 9.60 -10.80
CA TYR A 339 -20.49 10.33 -11.15
C TYR A 339 -20.35 11.24 -12.38
N TYR A 340 -19.22 11.93 -12.54
CA TYR A 340 -18.99 12.89 -13.62
C TYR A 340 -18.20 12.28 -14.79
N GLY A 341 -18.71 12.45 -16.01
CA GLY A 341 -18.04 12.09 -17.27
C GLY A 341 -18.85 11.20 -18.24
N GLY A 342 -20.18 11.16 -18.11
CA GLY A 342 -21.08 10.50 -19.08
C GLY A 342 -21.89 9.36 -18.47
N GLY A 343 -22.27 8.38 -19.30
CA GLY A 343 -23.14 7.25 -18.90
C GLY A 343 -22.52 6.33 -17.83
N ASN A 344 -21.19 6.17 -17.84
CA ASN A 344 -20.40 5.55 -16.78
C ASN A 344 -18.92 5.91 -17.03
N PRO A 345 -18.40 7.02 -16.48
CA PRO A 345 -17.08 7.56 -16.82
C PRO A 345 -15.92 6.63 -16.46
N LEU A 346 -16.09 5.82 -15.42
CA LEU A 346 -15.09 4.87 -14.96
C LEU A 346 -15.34 3.45 -15.50
N HIS A 347 -16.38 3.23 -16.32
CA HIS A 347 -16.79 1.89 -16.74
C HIS A 347 -16.93 0.88 -15.58
N LEU A 348 -17.42 1.30 -14.40
CA LEU A 348 -17.62 0.43 -13.23
C LEU A 348 -18.42 -0.83 -13.63
N GLY A 349 -17.71 -1.93 -13.83
CA GLY A 349 -18.07 -3.15 -14.52
C GLY A 349 -18.32 -4.29 -13.54
N CYS A 350 -19.61 -4.55 -13.32
CA CYS A 350 -20.18 -5.90 -13.41
C CYS A 350 -19.58 -7.04 -12.56
N VAL A 351 -19.18 -6.83 -11.30
CA VAL A 351 -18.90 -7.99 -10.42
C VAL A 351 -20.17 -8.78 -10.03
N ASN A 352 -21.35 -8.29 -10.39
CA ASN A 352 -22.52 -9.14 -10.61
C ASN A 352 -23.54 -8.41 -11.47
N ALA A 353 -24.19 -9.13 -12.38
CA ALA A 353 -25.34 -8.67 -13.18
C ALA A 353 -26.56 -8.22 -12.34
N ARG A 354 -26.43 -8.13 -11.00
CA ARG A 354 -27.44 -7.66 -10.04
C ARG A 354 -27.17 -6.26 -9.50
N PHE A 355 -25.96 -5.73 -9.65
CA PHE A 355 -25.66 -4.35 -9.25
C PHE A 355 -25.91 -3.31 -10.36
N CYS A 356 -26.07 -3.77 -11.60
CA CYS A 356 -26.18 -2.89 -12.77
C CYS A 356 -27.14 -3.41 -13.86
N ASN A 357 -28.11 -4.26 -13.52
CA ASN A 357 -29.27 -4.48 -14.41
C ASN A 357 -30.52 -3.96 -13.74
#